data_AF-A0A449I6R7-F1
#
_entry.id   AF-A0A449I6R7-F1
#
_cell.length_a   1.000
_cell.length_b   1.000
_cell.length_c   1.000
_cell.angle_alpha   90.00
_cell.angle_beta   90.00
_cell.angle_gamma   90.00
#
_symmetry.space_group_name_H-M   'P 1'
#
loop_
_entity.id
_entity.type
_entity.pdbx_description
1 polymer ?
#
loop_
_entity_poly.entity_id
_entity_poly.type
_entity_poly.pdbx_seq_one_letter_code
_entity_poly.pdbx_strand_id
1 'polypeptide(L)'
;MAHTSLDFMDAERGNADRIILYREGLFRKAYERSAYALCTQVHPLKATKRYLKVVGGEMVSVGFPQSGDTKFIGGLERMEETEDRLVLKAPAPIDPQEFEAWKKALPLQPPRAAPKTPAPVPAPKEGGSDGGERKEGEATAVTPAERVVAERLRLYDLAGRTPMECMLFVAELKKRLAEG
;
A
#
# COMPACT_ATOMS: atom_id res chain seq x y z
N MET A 1 11.60 3.09 -10.33
CA MET A 1 11.69 1.61 -10.28
C MET A 1 10.93 1.13 -9.05
N ALA A 2 10.48 -0.12 -8.96
CA ALA A 2 9.86 -0.58 -7.71
C ALA A 2 10.94 -0.80 -6.64
N HIS A 3 10.89 -0.06 -5.54
CA HIS A 3 11.78 -0.27 -4.40
C HIS A 3 11.34 -1.49 -3.58
N THR A 4 12.31 -2.27 -3.14
CA THR A 4 12.13 -3.43 -2.27
C THR A 4 12.37 -3.09 -0.81
N SER A 5 11.99 -3.99 0.10
CA SER A 5 12.29 -3.81 1.53
C SER A 5 13.79 -3.77 1.84
N LEU A 6 14.63 -4.40 1.02
CA LEU A 6 16.08 -4.33 1.17
C LEU A 6 16.60 -2.95 0.77
N ASP A 7 16.09 -2.37 -0.31
CA ASP A 7 16.47 -1.01 -0.76
C ASP A 7 16.17 0.04 0.33
N PHE A 8 15.05 -0.10 1.04
CA PHE A 8 14.71 0.78 2.16
C PHE A 8 15.69 0.63 3.33
N MET A 9 16.03 -0.60 3.71
CA MET A 9 16.97 -0.85 4.81
C MET A 9 18.37 -0.30 4.49
N ASP A 10 18.81 -0.44 3.25
CA ASP A 10 20.12 0.05 2.83
C ASP A 10 20.15 1.58 2.72
N ALA A 11 19.06 2.22 2.26
CA ALA A 11 18.94 3.68 2.26
C ALA A 11 18.93 4.26 3.69
N GLU A 12 18.36 3.54 4.65
CA GLU A 12 18.28 3.96 6.05
C GLU A 12 19.53 3.62 6.86
N ARG A 13 20.44 2.80 6.32
CA ARG A 13 21.70 2.45 6.96
C ARG A 13 22.59 3.69 7.06
N GLY A 14 22.76 4.18 8.28
CA GLY A 14 23.57 5.36 8.54
C GLY A 14 22.89 6.68 8.17
N ASN A 15 21.60 6.67 7.81
CA ASN A 15 20.84 7.90 7.68
C ASN A 15 20.80 8.64 9.04
N ALA A 16 21.24 9.90 9.05
CA ALA A 16 21.39 10.68 10.27
C ALA A 16 20.75 12.06 10.18
N ASP A 17 20.24 12.48 9.01
CA ASP A 17 19.82 13.86 8.79
C ASP A 17 18.75 14.04 7.70
N ARG A 18 18.18 12.95 7.18
CA ARG A 18 17.20 13.00 6.08
C ARG A 18 15.92 12.24 6.43
N ILE A 19 14.82 12.70 5.85
CA ILE A 19 13.55 11.99 5.79
C ILE A 19 13.32 11.57 4.35
N ILE A 20 13.37 10.26 4.10
CA ILE A 20 13.15 9.65 2.79
C ILE A 20 11.72 9.12 2.74
N LEU A 21 10.94 9.62 1.78
CA LEU A 21 9.56 9.24 1.54
C LEU A 21 9.44 8.55 0.18
N TYR A 22 8.93 7.33 0.17
CA TYR A 22 8.65 6.56 -1.02
C TYR A 22 7.16 6.63 -1.36
N ARG A 23 6.86 6.67 -2.66
CA ARG A 23 5.49 6.60 -3.17
C ARG A 23 5.01 5.16 -3.20
N GLU A 24 3.99 4.86 -2.43
CA GLU A 24 3.29 3.56 -2.44
C GLU A 24 1.82 3.78 -2.77
N GLY A 25 1.50 3.73 -4.07
CA GLY A 25 0.17 4.10 -4.57
C GLY A 25 -0.13 5.57 -4.26
N LEU A 26 -1.18 5.82 -3.47
CA LEU A 26 -1.62 7.14 -3.03
C LEU A 26 -1.02 7.58 -1.69
N PHE A 27 -0.03 6.86 -1.17
CA PHE A 27 0.62 7.16 0.11
C PHE A 27 2.07 7.58 -0.09
N ARG A 28 2.52 8.47 0.79
CA ARG A 28 3.94 8.66 1.10
C ARG A 28 4.29 7.80 2.29
N LYS A 29 5.43 7.11 2.21
CA LYS A 29 5.86 6.19 3.25
C LYS A 29 7.34 6.35 3.57
N ALA A 30 7.63 6.47 4.85
CA ALA A 30 8.98 6.47 5.40
C ALA A 30 9.24 5.17 6.14
N TYR A 31 10.51 4.79 6.21
CA TYR A 31 10.99 3.57 6.85
C TYR A 31 12.05 3.90 7.91
N GLU A 32 12.19 3.03 8.90
CA GLU A 32 13.24 3.08 9.92
C GLU A 32 13.49 4.50 10.49
N ARG A 33 14.65 5.10 10.21
CA ARG A 33 15.08 6.37 10.80
C ARG A 33 14.31 7.55 10.24
N SER A 34 13.99 7.53 8.94
CA SER A 34 13.06 8.48 8.34
C SER A 34 11.68 8.41 8.99
N ALA A 35 11.20 7.20 9.34
CA ALA A 35 9.93 7.03 10.03
C ALA A 35 9.97 7.62 11.45
N TYR A 36 11.07 7.39 12.17
CA TYR A 36 11.30 7.98 13.49
C TYR A 36 11.31 9.51 13.45
N ALA A 37 12.11 10.10 12.56
CA ALA A 37 12.21 11.54 12.42
C ALA A 37 10.86 12.17 12.08
N LEU A 38 10.10 11.55 11.18
CA LEU A 38 8.76 12.01 10.85
C LEU A 38 7.83 11.99 12.08
N CYS A 39 7.83 10.90 12.86
CA CYS A 39 6.96 10.75 14.03
C CYS A 39 7.32 11.67 15.20
N THR A 40 8.60 11.96 15.38
CA THR A 40 9.12 12.64 16.58
C THR A 40 9.43 14.11 16.37
N GLN A 41 9.83 14.50 15.16
CA GLN A 41 10.28 15.87 14.86
C GLN A 41 9.28 16.66 14.02
N VAL A 42 8.39 15.97 13.27
CA VAL A 42 7.56 16.63 12.25
C VAL A 42 6.08 16.55 12.60
N HIS A 43 5.52 15.33 12.64
CA HIS A 43 4.11 15.14 12.95
C HIS A 43 3.91 13.78 13.62
N PRO A 44 3.18 13.71 14.77
CA PRO A 44 2.87 12.43 15.38
C PRO A 44 2.03 11.59 14.44
N LEU A 45 2.56 10.45 14.02
CA LEU A 45 1.94 9.50 13.12
C LEU A 45 2.05 8.10 13.72
N LYS A 46 1.13 7.21 13.34
CA LYS A 46 1.12 5.84 13.86
C LYS A 46 2.13 4.97 13.11
N ALA A 47 3.29 4.77 13.73
CA ALA A 47 4.29 3.83 13.24
C ALA A 47 3.80 2.37 13.35
N THR A 48 4.19 1.55 12.38
CA THR A 48 3.87 0.13 12.30
C THR A 48 5.16 -0.68 12.23
N LYS A 49 5.39 -1.53 13.23
CA LYS A 49 6.53 -2.47 13.26
C LYS A 49 6.10 -3.87 12.85
N ARG A 50 6.83 -4.49 11.91
CA ARG A 50 6.55 -5.85 11.40
C ARG A 50 7.84 -6.63 11.22
N TYR A 51 7.76 -7.94 11.37
CA TYR A 51 8.86 -8.83 10.98
C TYR A 51 8.77 -9.15 9.48
N LEU A 52 9.86 -8.94 8.74
CA LEU A 52 9.95 -9.24 7.32
C LEU A 52 11.00 -10.33 7.09
N LYS A 53 10.57 -11.46 6.51
CA LYS A 53 11.47 -12.59 6.22
C LYS A 53 12.61 -12.20 5.28
N VAL A 54 12.32 -11.36 4.28
CA VAL A 54 13.30 -10.91 3.27
C VAL A 54 14.45 -10.09 3.86
N VAL A 55 14.19 -9.33 4.93
CA VAL A 55 15.24 -8.56 5.63
C VAL A 55 15.81 -9.31 6.84
N GLY A 56 15.26 -10.49 7.16
CA GLY A 56 15.66 -11.28 8.32
C GLY A 56 15.41 -10.62 9.68
N GLY A 57 14.48 -9.66 9.76
CA GLY A 57 14.32 -8.85 10.98
C GLY A 57 13.08 -7.96 11.02
N GLU A 58 13.05 -7.08 12.03
CA GLU A 58 11.98 -6.10 12.23
C GLU A 58 12.19 -4.86 11.37
N MET A 59 11.14 -4.45 10.66
CA MET A 59 11.08 -3.20 9.92
C MET A 59 9.93 -2.33 10.42
N VAL A 60 10.20 -1.05 10.60
CA VAL A 60 9.23 -0.02 10.98
C VAL A 60 8.91 0.83 9.76
N SER A 61 7.62 1.14 9.60
CA SER A 61 7.15 2.06 8.58
C SER A 61 6.09 3.01 9.12
N VAL A 62 6.00 4.18 8.51
CA VAL A 62 4.95 5.17 8.75
C VAL A 62 4.56 5.79 7.43
N GLY A 63 3.29 6.14 7.26
CA GLY A 63 2.86 6.80 6.03
C GLY A 63 1.60 7.61 6.21
N PHE A 64 1.36 8.46 5.22
CA PHE A 64 0.20 9.34 5.14
C PHE A 64 -0.24 9.48 3.66
N PRO A 65 -1.51 9.83 3.40
CA PRO A 65 -1.97 10.06 2.02
C PRO A 65 -1.21 11.22 1.37
N GLN A 66 -0.89 11.12 0.07
CA GLN A 66 -0.19 12.18 -0.68
C GLN A 66 -0.91 13.52 -0.65
N SER A 67 -2.24 13.54 -0.54
CA SER A 67 -3.03 14.77 -0.37
C SER A 67 -2.68 15.54 0.92
N GLY A 68 -2.01 14.89 1.87
CA GLY A 68 -1.55 15.47 3.12
C GLY A 68 -0.19 16.15 3.06
N ASP A 69 0.48 16.23 1.91
CA ASP A 69 1.86 16.78 1.80
C ASP A 69 2.02 18.14 2.47
N THR A 70 1.18 19.10 2.12
CA THR A 70 1.24 20.45 2.71
C THR A 70 1.09 20.41 4.22
N LYS A 71 0.23 19.52 4.74
CA LYS A 71 -0.04 19.38 6.18
C LYS A 71 1.13 18.73 6.93
N PHE A 72 1.67 17.63 6.40
CA PHE A 72 2.61 16.80 7.13
C PHE A 72 4.07 17.21 6.90
N ILE A 73 4.40 17.75 5.72
CA ILE A 73 5.79 17.99 5.30
C ILE A 73 5.99 19.34 4.60
N GLY A 74 4.95 20.19 4.51
CA GLY A 74 5.00 21.44 3.75
C GLY A 74 6.03 22.46 4.25
N GLY A 75 6.45 22.36 5.52
CA GLY A 75 7.46 23.24 6.12
C GLY A 75 8.90 22.71 6.06
N LEU A 76 9.13 21.54 5.45
CA LEU A 76 10.45 20.93 5.39
C LEU A 76 11.20 21.33 4.10
N GLU A 77 12.52 21.46 4.20
CA GLU A 77 13.38 21.70 3.05
C GLU A 77 13.42 20.46 2.15
N ARG A 78 13.05 20.63 0.87
CA ARG A 78 13.15 19.58 -0.14
C ARG A 78 14.57 19.52 -0.69
N MET A 79 15.20 18.36 -0.56
CA MET A 79 16.57 18.13 -1.06
C MET A 79 16.56 17.46 -2.43
N GLU A 80 15.70 16.47 -2.63
CA GLU A 80 15.60 15.72 -3.88
C GLU A 80 14.16 15.23 -4.09
N GLU A 81 13.65 15.28 -5.32
CA GLU A 81 12.34 14.75 -5.68
C GLU A 81 12.41 14.02 -7.02
N THR A 82 11.98 12.76 -7.02
CA THR A 82 11.76 11.92 -8.19
C THR A 82 10.30 11.49 -8.23
N GLU A 83 9.90 10.75 -9.27
CA GLU A 83 8.52 10.25 -9.39
C GLU A 83 8.10 9.31 -8.25
N ASP A 84 9.05 8.54 -7.72
CA ASP A 84 8.86 7.49 -6.71
C ASP A 84 9.42 7.85 -5.33
N ARG A 85 10.22 8.90 -5.20
CA ARG A 85 10.93 9.26 -3.97
C ARG A 85 10.99 10.76 -3.72
N LEU A 86 10.81 11.17 -2.48
CA LEU A 86 11.02 12.53 -1.99
C LEU A 86 11.97 12.50 -0.79
N VAL A 87 13.03 13.29 -0.84
CA VAL A 87 14.03 13.42 0.23
C VAL A 87 13.95 14.83 0.82
N LEU A 88 13.75 14.89 2.13
CA LEU A 88 13.64 16.12 2.89
C LEU A 88 14.77 16.21 3.92
N LYS A 89 15.17 17.42 4.26
CA LYS A 89 16.07 17.64 5.41
C LYS A 89 15.31 17.36 6.71
N ALA A 90 15.87 16.54 7.59
CA ALA A 90 15.32 16.36 8.93
C ALA A 90 15.49 17.65 9.76
N PRO A 91 14.47 18.06 10.55
CA PRO A 91 14.59 19.22 11.43
C PRO A 91 15.76 19.17 12.42
N ALA A 92 16.10 17.97 12.89
CA ALA A 92 17.23 17.72 13.79
C ALA A 92 17.97 16.42 13.41
N PRO A 93 19.24 16.26 13.80
CA PRO A 93 19.96 15.01 13.62
C PRO A 93 19.20 13.81 14.20
N ILE A 94 19.26 12.69 13.51
CA ILE A 94 18.61 11.44 13.92
C ILE A 94 19.59 10.66 14.79
N ASP A 95 19.36 10.67 16.10
CA ASP A 95 20.18 9.92 17.04
C ASP A 95 19.94 8.40 16.87
N PRO A 96 21.00 7.60 16.59
CA PRO A 96 20.89 6.16 16.46
C PRO A 96 20.30 5.46 17.70
N GLN A 97 20.66 5.89 18.91
CA GLN A 97 20.27 5.24 20.15
C GLN A 97 18.81 5.56 20.49
N GLU A 98 18.38 6.81 20.30
CA GLU A 98 16.97 7.18 20.50
C GLU A 98 16.07 6.46 19.50
N PHE A 99 16.51 6.36 18.25
CA PHE A 99 15.83 5.58 17.22
C PHE A 99 15.64 4.12 17.64
N GLU A 100 16.70 3.45 18.09
CA GLU A 100 16.62 2.03 18.52
C GLU A 100 15.72 1.86 19.76
N ALA A 101 15.80 2.80 20.72
CA ALA A 101 14.92 2.80 21.88
C ALA A 101 13.45 2.95 21.48
N TRP A 102 13.14 3.89 20.59
CA TRP A 102 11.81 4.08 20.01
C TRP A 102 11.32 2.84 19.26
N LYS A 103 12.16 2.26 18.39
CA LYS A 103 11.84 1.03 17.63
C LYS A 103 11.54 -0.15 18.54
N LYS A 104 12.30 -0.31 19.63
CA LYS A 104 12.09 -1.37 20.63
C LYS A 104 10.76 -1.20 21.36
N ALA A 105 10.35 0.04 21.64
CA ALA A 105 9.10 0.35 22.32
C ALA A 105 7.84 0.11 21.46
N LEU A 106 7.96 0.11 20.13
CA LEU A 106 6.82 -0.16 19.25
C LEU A 106 6.33 -1.61 19.36
N PRO A 107 5.00 -1.85 19.38
CA PRO A 107 4.45 -3.19 19.38
C PRO A 107 4.68 -3.87 18.03
N LEU A 108 5.18 -5.11 18.05
CA LEU A 108 5.29 -5.93 16.86
C LEU A 108 3.90 -6.37 16.40
N GLN A 109 3.52 -5.99 15.18
CA GLN A 109 2.27 -6.43 14.60
C GLN A 109 2.36 -7.92 14.21
N PRO A 110 1.28 -8.69 14.39
CA PRO A 110 1.26 -10.08 13.96
C PRO A 110 1.47 -10.17 12.44
N PRO A 111 2.00 -11.30 11.94
CA PRO A 111 2.04 -11.56 10.52
C PRO A 111 0.66 -11.33 9.92
N ARG A 112 0.59 -10.58 8.82
CA ARG A 112 -0.68 -10.39 8.10
C ARG A 112 -1.18 -11.79 7.73
N ALA A 113 -2.33 -12.19 8.27
CA ALA A 113 -2.97 -13.43 7.87
C ALA A 113 -3.09 -13.41 6.35
N ALA A 114 -2.66 -14.49 5.69
CA ALA A 114 -2.89 -14.63 4.27
C ALA A 114 -4.38 -14.41 4.00
N PRO A 115 -4.77 -13.67 2.94
CA PRO A 115 -6.16 -13.67 2.52
C PRO A 115 -6.60 -15.13 2.41
N LYS A 116 -7.63 -15.54 3.16
CA LYS A 116 -8.18 -16.88 3.10
C LYS A 116 -8.60 -17.10 1.64
N THR A 117 -7.82 -17.87 0.90
CA THR A 117 -8.20 -18.37 -0.40
C THR A 117 -9.55 -19.08 -0.21
N PRO A 118 -10.63 -18.70 -0.92
CA PRO A 118 -11.82 -19.53 -0.95
C PRO A 118 -11.39 -20.93 -1.40
N ALA A 119 -11.87 -21.96 -0.70
CA ALA A 119 -11.59 -23.34 -1.05
C ALA A 119 -11.93 -23.59 -2.53
N PRO A 120 -11.13 -24.40 -3.25
CA PRO A 120 -11.48 -24.79 -4.62
C PRO A 120 -12.77 -25.63 -4.55
N VAL A 121 -13.82 -25.13 -5.21
CA VAL A 121 -15.03 -25.90 -5.50
C VAL A 121 -14.63 -27.09 -6.40
N PRO A 122 -15.14 -28.32 -6.14
CA PRO A 122 -14.77 -29.48 -6.94
C PRO A 122 -15.38 -29.39 -8.34
N ALA A 123 -14.54 -29.59 -9.35
CA ALA A 123 -14.93 -29.63 -10.76
C ALA A 123 -15.76 -30.90 -11.07
N PRO A 124 -16.82 -30.81 -11.91
CA PRO A 124 -17.42 -31.98 -12.53
C PRO A 124 -16.48 -32.54 -13.62
N LYS A 125 -16.47 -33.87 -13.73
CA LYS A 125 -15.58 -34.67 -14.57
C LYS A 125 -15.77 -34.42 -16.07
N GLU A 126 -14.63 -34.46 -16.77
CA GLU A 126 -14.47 -34.49 -18.22
C GLU A 126 -15.15 -35.72 -18.85
N GLY A 127 -15.92 -35.46 -19.91
CA GLY A 127 -16.22 -36.43 -20.98
C GLY A 127 -15.77 -35.77 -22.28
N GLY A 128 -14.79 -36.38 -22.95
CA GLY A 128 -14.02 -35.76 -24.02
C GLY A 128 -14.74 -35.65 -25.37
N SER A 129 -14.11 -34.92 -26.29
CA SER A 129 -13.69 -35.41 -27.62
C SER A 129 -13.33 -34.22 -28.51
N ASP A 130 -12.08 -34.25 -28.97
CA ASP A 130 -11.61 -33.94 -30.32
C ASP A 130 -11.89 -32.59 -31.00
N GLY A 131 -10.78 -31.96 -31.43
CA GLY A 131 -10.69 -31.25 -32.71
C GLY A 131 -11.00 -29.75 -32.72
N GLY A 132 -10.06 -28.97 -33.26
CA GLY A 132 -10.41 -27.79 -34.06
C GLY A 132 -9.94 -26.43 -33.56
N GLU A 133 -8.76 -26.05 -34.04
CA GLU A 133 -8.43 -24.74 -34.62
C GLU A 133 -8.50 -23.43 -33.81
N ARG A 134 -7.44 -22.66 -34.05
CA ARG A 134 -7.21 -21.28 -33.64
C ARG A 134 -8.28 -20.36 -34.22
N LYS A 135 -8.83 -19.44 -33.43
CA LYS A 135 -9.28 -18.15 -33.93
C LYS A 135 -9.15 -17.04 -32.89
N GLU A 136 -8.70 -15.92 -33.43
CA GLU A 136 -8.29 -14.69 -32.76
C GLU A 136 -9.48 -13.95 -32.12
N GLY A 137 -9.14 -13.25 -31.04
CA GLY A 137 -9.92 -12.26 -30.28
C GLY A 137 -11.26 -11.80 -30.86
N GLU A 138 -12.33 -12.36 -30.32
CA GLU A 138 -13.66 -11.76 -30.37
C GLU A 138 -13.74 -10.75 -29.21
N ALA A 139 -13.93 -9.47 -29.54
CA ALA A 139 -14.19 -8.43 -28.55
C ALA A 139 -15.52 -8.74 -27.86
N THR A 140 -15.46 -9.32 -26.67
CA THR A 140 -16.64 -9.57 -25.83
C THR A 140 -17.40 -8.26 -25.66
N ALA A 141 -18.61 -8.21 -26.22
CA ALA A 141 -19.49 -7.06 -26.14
C ALA A 141 -19.81 -6.78 -24.67
N VAL A 142 -19.34 -5.64 -24.17
CA VAL A 142 -19.58 -5.20 -22.78
C VAL A 142 -21.08 -5.18 -22.53
N THR A 143 -21.54 -5.98 -21.57
CA THR A 143 -22.96 -6.11 -21.28
C THR A 143 -23.51 -4.80 -20.71
N PRO A 144 -24.81 -4.49 -20.86
CA PRO A 144 -25.42 -3.32 -20.23
C PRO A 144 -25.19 -3.28 -18.71
N ALA A 145 -25.19 -4.44 -18.05
CA ALA A 145 -24.89 -4.56 -16.62
C ALA A 145 -23.44 -4.15 -16.30
N GLU A 146 -22.46 -4.57 -17.10
CA GLU A 146 -21.06 -4.19 -16.94
C GLU A 146 -20.84 -2.68 -17.12
N ARG A 147 -21.56 -2.04 -18.07
CA ARG A 147 -21.50 -0.58 -18.26
C ARG A 147 -21.99 0.19 -17.04
N VAL A 148 -23.13 -0.22 -16.48
CA VAL A 148 -23.71 0.39 -15.27
C VAL A 148 -22.79 0.21 -14.06
N VAL A 149 -22.17 -0.96 -13.92
CA VAL A 149 -21.21 -1.23 -12.84
C VAL A 149 -19.96 -0.37 -12.99
N ALA A 150 -19.41 -0.24 -14.19
CA ALA A 150 -18.26 0.60 -14.47
C ALA A 150 -18.53 2.09 -14.18
N GLU A 151 -19.72 2.59 -14.52
CA GLU A 151 -20.13 3.96 -14.21
C GLU A 151 -20.23 4.19 -12.69
N ARG A 152 -20.85 3.26 -11.97
CA ARG A 152 -20.96 3.34 -10.51
C ARG A 152 -19.61 3.30 -9.81
N LEU A 153 -18.67 2.50 -10.30
CA LEU A 153 -17.31 2.45 -9.77
C LEU A 153 -16.57 3.79 -9.96
N ARG A 154 -16.74 4.44 -11.12
CA ARG A 154 -16.10 5.74 -11.41
C ARG A 154 -16.61 6.86 -10.50
N LEU A 155 -17.88 6.82 -10.11
CA LEU A 155 -18.52 7.85 -9.29
C LEU A 155 -18.41 7.60 -7.77
N TYR A 156 -17.93 6.42 -7.36
CA TYR A 156 -17.90 6.05 -5.94
C TYR A 156 -16.71 6.69 -5.22
N ASP A 157 -17.00 7.59 -4.28
CA ASP A 157 -16.00 8.12 -3.35
C ASP A 157 -15.61 7.05 -2.31
N LEU A 158 -14.52 6.34 -2.59
CA LEU A 158 -13.98 5.32 -1.71
C LEU A 158 -13.41 5.91 -0.41
N ALA A 159 -12.89 7.13 -0.45
CA ALA A 159 -12.15 7.73 0.68
C ALA A 159 -13.09 8.31 1.75
N GLY A 160 -14.28 8.79 1.34
CA GLY A 160 -15.30 9.33 2.24
C GLY A 160 -16.22 8.29 2.88
N ARG A 161 -16.00 6.99 2.65
CA ARG A 161 -16.91 5.91 3.06
C ARG A 161 -16.31 4.99 4.12
N THR A 162 -17.15 4.50 5.02
CA THR A 162 -16.76 3.51 6.02
C THR A 162 -16.49 2.15 5.37
N PRO A 163 -15.66 1.28 5.99
CA PRO A 163 -15.38 -0.05 5.45
C PRO A 163 -16.63 -0.89 5.19
N MET A 164 -17.66 -0.76 6.03
CA MET A 164 -18.93 -1.49 5.85
C MET A 164 -19.72 -0.99 4.63
N GLU A 165 -19.78 0.32 4.40
CA GLU A 165 -20.43 0.88 3.21
C GLU A 165 -19.76 0.41 1.93
N CYS A 166 -18.43 0.34 1.90
CA CYS A 166 -17.67 -0.18 0.77
C CYS A 166 -17.99 -1.66 0.50
N MET A 167 -18.09 -2.48 1.55
CA MET A 167 -18.44 -3.89 1.41
C MET A 167 -19.88 -4.09 0.90
N LEU A 168 -20.83 -3.28 1.38
CA LEU A 168 -22.22 -3.30 0.89
C LEU A 168 -22.32 -2.85 -0.56
N PHE A 169 -21.56 -1.82 -0.95
CA PHE A 169 -21.48 -1.37 -2.33
C PHE A 169 -20.95 -2.46 -3.27
N VAL A 170 -19.89 -3.17 -2.89
CA VAL A 170 -19.36 -4.30 -3.67
C VAL A 170 -20.37 -5.44 -3.79
N ALA A 171 -21.11 -5.74 -2.72
CA ALA A 171 -22.16 -6.77 -2.76
C ALA A 171 -23.28 -6.41 -3.76
N GLU A 172 -23.69 -5.15 -3.79
CA GLU A 172 -24.69 -4.63 -4.74
C GLU A 172 -24.20 -4.69 -6.20
N LEU A 173 -22.94 -4.34 -6.47
CA LEU A 173 -22.37 -4.46 -7.83
C LEU A 173 -22.33 -5.91 -8.30
N LYS A 174 -21.93 -6.85 -7.42
CA LYS A 174 -21.92 -8.29 -7.74
C LYS A 174 -23.31 -8.83 -8.04
N LYS A 175 -24.32 -8.40 -7.29
CA LYS A 175 -25.71 -8.79 -7.54
C LYS A 175 -26.16 -8.35 -8.94
N ARG A 176 -25.83 -7.13 -9.34
CA ARG A 176 -26.19 -6.59 -10.68
C ARG A 176 -25.52 -7.33 -11.83
N LEU A 177 -24.29 -7.81 -11.64
CA LEU A 177 -23.60 -8.66 -12.64
C LEU A 177 -24.17 -10.08 -12.70
N ALA A 178 -24.84 -10.55 -11.65
CA ALA A 178 -25.47 -11.87 -11.63
C ALA A 178 -26.91 -11.86 -12.21
N GLU A 179 -27.53 -10.68 -12.31
CA GLU A 179 -28.92 -10.49 -12.76
C GLU A 179 -29.04 -10.00 -14.21
N GLY A 180 -27.93 -9.68 -14.89
CA GLY A 180 -27.90 -9.18 -16.27
C GLY A 180 -27.01 -9.99 -17.18
#